data_AF-A0A160PPE0-F1
#
_entry.id   AF-A0A160PPE0-F1
#
_cell.length_a   1.000
_cell.length_b   1.000
_cell.length_c   1.000
_cell.angle_alpha   90.00
_cell.angle_beta   90.00
_cell.angle_gamma   90.00
#
_symmetry.space_group_name_H-M   'P 1'
#
loop_
_entity.id
_entity.type
_entity.pdbx_description
1 polymer ?
#
loop_
_entity_poly.entity_id
_entity_poly.type
_entity_poly.pdbx_seq_one_letter_code
_entity_poly.pdbx_strand_id
1 'polypeptide(L)'
;MLIDLPIVGFPTKLRIRLPRYRCTNPKCKQKYFQAELSCADHGKKVTHRVTRWILQRLAIYRMSVHATLKALGIGWDLTCQLALDMCRELVYNDPHHLDGAYVIGVDEHKWSHNRAKHGDGFVTVIVDMTGHRHNSRCPARLLDVVPGRSANALRSWLADRGEKFRNQIRIVSMDGFQGYATDSQRIDSFCSSRDGSIPCGAASW
;
A
#
# COMPACT_ATOMS: atom_id res chain seq x y z
N MET A 1 21.11 15.76 13.85
CA MET A 1 19.84 16.47 14.12
C MET A 1 18.72 15.59 13.60
N LEU A 2 17.72 15.31 14.43
CA LEU A 2 16.63 14.39 14.14
C LEU A 2 15.32 15.19 14.15
N ILE A 3 14.53 15.10 13.08
CA ILE A 3 13.23 15.77 12.98
C ILE A 3 12.20 14.96 13.75
N ASP A 4 11.31 15.69 14.41
CA ASP A 4 10.32 15.10 15.29
C ASP A 4 8.96 15.79 15.20
N LEU A 5 7.97 15.27 15.92
CA LEU A 5 6.60 15.81 15.90
C LEU A 5 6.56 17.29 16.23
N PRO A 6 5.67 18.06 15.58
CA PRO A 6 5.53 19.47 15.89
C PRO A 6 5.04 19.67 17.33
N ILE A 7 5.61 20.67 18.00
CA ILE A 7 5.22 21.07 19.35
C ILE A 7 4.53 22.42 19.23
N VAL A 8 3.27 22.50 19.67
CA VAL A 8 2.43 23.71 19.60
C VAL A 8 2.40 24.30 18.17
N GLY A 9 2.38 23.44 17.15
CA GLY A 9 2.33 23.85 15.74
C GLY A 9 3.67 24.23 15.12
N PHE A 10 4.78 24.13 15.84
CA PHE A 10 6.11 24.47 15.34
C PHE A 10 6.95 23.23 15.01
N PRO A 11 7.65 23.22 13.86
CA PRO A 11 8.62 22.17 13.52
C PRO A 11 9.65 21.95 14.63
N THR A 12 9.82 20.70 15.07
CA THR A 12 10.73 20.36 16.17
C THR A 12 11.91 19.53 15.67
N LYS A 13 13.11 19.90 16.15
CA LYS A 13 14.38 19.26 15.80
C LYS A 13 15.11 18.86 17.07
N LEU A 14 15.33 17.57 17.26
CA LEU A 14 16.13 17.02 18.34
C LEU A 14 17.62 17.12 18.00
N ARG A 15 18.37 17.73 18.92
CA ARG A 15 19.84 17.76 18.90
C ARG A 15 20.36 16.65 19.80
N ILE A 16 20.63 15.50 19.21
CA ILE A 16 21.09 14.31 19.92
C ILE A 16 22.60 14.13 19.68
N ARG A 17 23.34 13.84 20.76
CA ARG A 17 24.73 13.40 20.70
C ARG A 17 24.75 11.89 20.93
N LEU A 18 25.21 11.14 19.93
CA LEU A 18 25.33 9.69 20.01
C LEU A 18 26.79 9.30 20.25
N PRO A 19 27.06 8.39 21.21
CA PRO A 19 28.37 7.77 21.34
C PRO A 19 28.82 7.12 20.04
N ARG A 20 30.10 7.28 19.72
CA ARG A 20 30.77 6.57 18.63
C ARG A 20 31.80 5.62 19.24
N TYR A 21 31.69 4.36 18.90
CA TYR A 21 32.60 3.31 19.36
C TYR A 21 33.62 2.99 18.27
N ARG A 22 34.85 2.71 18.68
CA ARG A 22 35.91 2.23 17.79
C ARG A 22 36.21 0.78 18.11
N CYS A 23 36.15 -0.11 17.12
CA CYS A 23 36.59 -1.49 17.27
C CYS A 23 38.12 -1.55 17.30
N THR A 24 38.67 -2.19 18.32
CA THR A 24 40.11 -2.38 18.51
C THR A 24 40.66 -3.59 17.76
N ASN A 25 39.80 -4.49 17.26
CA ASN A 25 40.23 -5.69 16.56
C ASN A 25 40.84 -5.33 15.18
N PRO A 26 42.11 -5.65 14.92
CA PRO A 26 42.78 -5.33 13.66
C PRO A 26 42.11 -6.01 12.45
N LYS A 27 41.54 -7.22 12.61
CA LYS A 27 40.88 -7.98 11.53
C LYS A 27 39.45 -7.53 11.23
N CYS A 28 38.85 -6.65 12.04
CA CYS A 28 37.49 -6.18 11.81
C CYS A 28 37.41 -5.20 10.63
N LYS A 29 36.49 -5.45 9.68
CA LYS A 29 36.27 -4.61 8.48
C LYS A 29 35.64 -3.25 8.82
N GLN A 30 34.66 -3.22 9.73
CA GLN A 30 34.01 -2.00 10.20
C GLN A 30 34.72 -1.49 11.47
N LYS A 31 35.43 -0.36 11.38
CA LYS A 31 36.20 0.17 12.52
C LYS A 31 35.40 1.06 13.46
N TYR A 32 34.33 1.66 12.97
CA TYR A 32 33.54 2.62 13.74
C TYR A 32 32.07 2.24 13.74
N PHE A 33 31.49 2.30 14.93
CA PHE A 33 30.08 2.06 15.20
C PHE A 33 29.51 3.29 15.88
N GLN A 34 28.23 3.54 15.67
CA GLN A 34 27.51 4.59 16.35
C GLN A 34 26.39 3.94 17.16
N ALA A 35 26.18 4.41 18.38
CA ALA A 35 25.03 3.97 19.16
C ALA A 35 23.73 4.19 18.36
N GLU A 36 22.85 3.20 18.39
CA GLU A 36 21.55 3.27 17.75
C GLU A 36 20.54 4.03 18.61
N LEU A 37 19.47 4.50 17.96
CA LEU A 37 18.35 5.13 18.63
C LEU A 37 17.16 4.18 18.56
N SER A 38 16.47 3.98 19.67
CA SER A 38 15.20 3.24 19.68
C SER A 38 14.08 3.97 18.94
N CYS A 39 14.24 5.28 18.68
CA CYS A 39 13.22 6.13 18.09
C CYS A 39 13.45 6.48 16.62
N ALA A 40 14.55 6.02 16.00
CA ALA A 40 14.84 6.25 14.58
C ALA A 40 15.80 5.19 14.02
N ASP A 41 15.56 4.74 12.78
CA ASP A 41 16.46 3.80 12.10
C ASP A 41 17.85 4.41 11.85
N HIS A 42 18.83 3.52 11.67
CA HIS A 42 20.19 3.89 11.35
C HIS A 42 20.27 4.82 10.12
N GLY A 43 20.90 5.98 10.30
CA GLY A 43 21.08 6.98 9.25
C GLY A 43 19.84 7.81 8.87
N LYS A 44 18.66 7.50 9.43
CA LYS A 44 17.45 8.31 9.17
C LYS A 44 17.49 9.63 9.93
N LYS A 45 16.81 10.63 9.36
CA LYS A 45 16.73 12.00 9.89
C LYS A 45 15.39 12.31 10.55
N VAL A 46 14.50 11.33 10.69
CA VAL A 46 13.16 11.46 11.29
C VAL A 46 12.96 10.38 12.34
N THR A 47 12.15 10.67 13.36
CA THR A 47 11.70 9.64 14.31
C THR A 47 10.60 8.75 13.70
N HIS A 48 10.44 7.52 14.17
CA HIS A 48 9.36 6.62 13.72
C HIS A 48 7.96 7.24 13.88
N ARG A 49 7.78 8.05 14.95
CA ARG A 49 6.50 8.71 15.22
C ARG A 49 6.14 9.76 14.16
N VAL A 50 7.11 10.38 13.50
CA VAL A 50 6.85 11.32 12.39
C VAL A 50 6.16 10.59 11.23
N THR A 51 6.63 9.40 10.87
CA THR A 51 6.06 8.63 9.76
C THR A 51 4.60 8.25 10.02
N ARG A 52 4.30 7.73 11.22
CA ARG A 52 2.91 7.45 11.64
C ARG A 52 2.05 8.72 11.62
N TRP A 53 2.60 9.84 12.11
CA TRP A 53 1.87 11.12 12.15
C TRP A 53 1.56 11.64 10.74
N ILE A 54 2.50 11.54 9.79
CA ILE A 54 2.25 11.88 8.38
C ILE A 54 1.04 11.11 7.86
N LEU A 55 1.04 9.78 8.02
CA LEU A 55 -0.04 8.95 7.49
C LEU A 55 -1.40 9.29 8.14
N GLN A 56 -1.45 9.50 9.45
CA GLN A 56 -2.68 9.94 10.13
C GLN A 56 -3.20 11.27 9.58
N ARG A 57 -2.31 12.24 9.33
CA ARG A 57 -2.68 13.57 8.83
C ARG A 57 -3.23 13.50 7.41
N LEU A 58 -2.64 12.68 6.56
CA LEU A 58 -3.10 12.49 5.18
C LEU A 58 -4.40 11.66 5.11
N ALA A 59 -4.42 10.49 5.74
CA ALA A 59 -5.51 9.51 5.57
C ALA A 59 -6.75 9.81 6.41
N ILE A 60 -6.57 10.24 7.66
CA ILE A 60 -7.68 10.44 8.61
C ILE A 60 -8.11 11.90 8.61
N TYR A 61 -7.16 12.82 8.78
CA TYR A 61 -7.46 14.25 8.89
C TYR A 61 -7.57 14.96 7.54
N ARG A 62 -7.36 14.25 6.43
CA ARG A 62 -7.46 14.77 5.05
C ARG A 62 -6.62 16.04 4.82
N MET A 63 -5.51 16.18 5.55
CA MET A 63 -4.58 17.29 5.33
C MET A 63 -3.85 17.11 4.00
N SER A 64 -3.55 18.23 3.34
CA SER A 64 -2.69 18.19 2.17
C SER A 64 -1.26 17.80 2.55
N VAL A 65 -0.53 17.24 1.58
CA VAL A 65 0.92 16.98 1.72
C VAL A 65 1.67 18.28 2.05
N HIS A 66 1.25 19.40 1.43
CA HIS A 66 1.86 20.70 1.69
C HIS A 66 1.65 21.19 3.15
N ALA A 67 0.46 21.01 3.71
CA ALA A 67 0.22 21.37 5.11
C ALA A 67 1.05 20.48 6.07
N THR A 68 1.17 19.20 5.73
CA THR A 68 1.93 18.21 6.50
C THR A 68 3.43 18.53 6.52
N LEU A 69 4.02 18.84 5.36
CA LEU A 69 5.44 19.19 5.27
C LEU A 69 5.74 20.54 5.96
N LYS A 70 4.80 21.49 5.91
CA LYS A 70 4.96 22.80 6.57
C LYS A 70 4.97 22.66 8.08
N ALA A 71 4.10 21.81 8.63
CA ALA A 71 4.04 21.52 10.06
C ALA A 71 5.32 20.82 10.56
N LEU A 72 5.93 19.95 9.76
CA LEU A 72 7.15 19.21 10.11
C LEU A 72 8.45 19.97 9.77
N GLY A 73 8.38 20.98 8.90
CA GLY A 73 9.56 21.70 8.42
C GLY A 73 10.49 20.82 7.57
N ILE A 74 9.92 19.93 6.75
CA ILE A 74 10.65 19.01 5.87
C ILE A 74 10.29 19.23 4.39
N GLY A 75 11.09 18.65 3.49
CA GLY A 75 10.86 18.76 2.05
C GLY A 75 9.69 17.91 1.55
N TRP A 76 9.17 18.27 0.38
CA TRP A 76 8.10 17.54 -0.31
C TRP A 76 8.47 16.08 -0.56
N ASP A 77 9.63 15.84 -1.19
CA ASP A 77 10.05 14.49 -1.58
C ASP A 77 10.21 13.56 -0.38
N LEU A 78 10.80 14.06 0.71
CA LEU A 78 10.94 13.29 1.95
C LEU A 78 9.57 12.98 2.57
N THR A 79 8.63 13.91 2.54
CA THR A 79 7.26 13.69 3.07
C THR A 79 6.55 12.61 2.27
N CYS A 80 6.59 12.69 0.94
CA CYS A 80 6.01 11.71 0.03
C CYS A 80 6.67 10.33 0.19
N GLN A 81 8.00 10.29 0.28
CA GLN A 81 8.74 9.04 0.50
C GLN A 81 8.32 8.39 1.82
N LEU A 82 8.30 9.12 2.92
CA LEU A 82 7.90 8.57 4.23
C LEU A 82 6.44 8.06 4.23
N ALA A 83 5.54 8.78 3.58
CA ALA A 83 4.16 8.34 3.43
C ALA A 83 4.06 7.04 2.62
N LEU A 84 4.74 6.97 1.48
CA LEU A 84 4.74 5.80 0.61
C LEU A 84 5.41 4.60 1.26
N ASP A 85 6.57 4.78 1.89
CA ASP A 85 7.30 3.72 2.59
C ASP A 85 6.40 3.06 3.65
N MET A 86 5.71 3.86 4.47
CA MET A 86 4.78 3.35 5.49
C MET A 86 3.53 2.70 4.88
N CYS A 87 2.95 3.26 3.82
CA CYS A 87 1.85 2.60 3.11
C CYS A 87 2.27 1.24 2.57
N ARG A 88 3.49 1.14 1.99
CA ARG A 88 4.02 -0.13 1.48
C ARG A 88 4.30 -1.10 2.63
N GLU A 89 4.82 -0.62 3.75
CA GLU A 89 5.04 -1.44 4.94
C GLU A 89 3.70 -2.00 5.46
N LEU A 90 2.67 -1.17 5.58
CA LEU A 90 1.35 -1.61 6.06
C LEU A 90 0.66 -2.63 5.15
N VAL A 91 0.88 -2.56 3.83
CA VAL A 91 0.23 -3.46 2.87
C VAL A 91 1.06 -4.71 2.58
N TYR A 92 2.37 -4.56 2.39
CA TYR A 92 3.22 -5.61 1.81
C TYR A 92 4.25 -6.21 2.78
N ASN A 93 4.41 -5.69 4.00
CA ASN A 93 5.40 -6.24 4.93
C ASN A 93 5.02 -7.64 5.45
N ASP A 94 3.73 -8.00 5.40
CA ASP A 94 3.27 -9.34 5.73
C ASP A 94 3.29 -10.25 4.48
N PRO A 95 4.15 -11.28 4.42
CA PRO A 95 4.17 -12.24 3.32
C PRO A 95 2.83 -12.99 3.14
N HIS A 96 2.03 -13.05 4.19
CA HIS A 96 0.73 -13.72 4.25
C HIS A 96 -0.46 -12.76 4.04
N HIS A 97 -0.23 -11.52 3.60
CA HIS A 97 -1.30 -10.53 3.42
C HIS A 97 -2.41 -10.96 2.43
N LEU A 98 -2.12 -11.92 1.55
CA LEU A 98 -3.08 -12.50 0.60
C LEU A 98 -3.88 -13.69 1.16
N ASP A 99 -3.48 -14.24 2.30
CA ASP A 99 -4.07 -15.45 2.84
C ASP A 99 -5.55 -15.22 3.22
N GLY A 100 -6.37 -16.23 2.94
CA GLY A 100 -7.80 -16.25 3.22
C GLY A 100 -8.68 -15.44 2.26
N ALA A 101 -8.11 -14.65 1.34
CA ALA A 101 -8.90 -13.85 0.41
C ALA A 101 -9.54 -14.72 -0.68
N TYR A 102 -10.87 -14.87 -0.71
CA TYR A 102 -11.59 -15.59 -1.78
C TYR A 102 -12.71 -14.76 -2.44
N VAL A 103 -13.00 -13.57 -1.90
CA VAL A 103 -13.83 -12.54 -2.53
C VAL A 103 -12.99 -11.28 -2.67
N ILE A 104 -12.75 -10.84 -3.90
CA ILE A 104 -12.00 -9.60 -4.16
C ILE A 104 -12.90 -8.54 -4.78
N GLY A 105 -12.71 -7.30 -4.36
CA GLY A 105 -13.23 -6.11 -5.01
C GLY A 105 -12.14 -5.45 -5.82
N VAL A 106 -12.50 -4.99 -7.01
CA VAL A 106 -11.57 -4.33 -7.93
C VAL A 106 -12.21 -3.02 -8.37
N ASP A 107 -11.50 -1.93 -8.10
CA ASP A 107 -11.92 -0.58 -8.43
C ASP A 107 -10.89 0.12 -9.33
N GLU A 108 -11.36 0.99 -10.23
CA GLU A 108 -10.50 1.78 -11.11
C GLU A 108 -10.47 3.23 -10.65
N HIS A 109 -9.28 3.71 -10.29
CA HIS A 109 -9.10 5.08 -9.82
C HIS A 109 -8.25 5.92 -10.78
N LYS A 110 -8.86 6.98 -11.32
CA LYS A 110 -8.19 8.01 -12.11
C LYS A 110 -7.50 9.02 -11.19
N TRP A 111 -6.18 8.90 -11.04
CA TRP A 111 -5.41 9.80 -10.17
C TRP A 111 -4.80 10.99 -10.92
N SER A 112 -4.64 10.91 -12.24
CA SER A 112 -4.10 12.00 -13.06
C SER A 112 -4.77 12.11 -14.43
N HIS A 113 -5.22 13.31 -14.78
CA HIS A 113 -5.69 13.64 -16.13
C HIS A 113 -4.56 14.09 -17.07
N ASN A 114 -3.34 14.31 -16.56
CA ASN A 114 -2.22 14.72 -17.38
C ASN A 114 -1.62 13.53 -18.13
N ARG A 115 -2.15 13.27 -19.34
CA ARG A 115 -1.73 12.15 -20.18
C ARG A 115 -0.29 12.24 -20.65
N ALA A 116 0.19 13.46 -20.93
CA ALA A 116 1.56 13.68 -21.38
C ALA A 116 2.60 13.26 -20.34
N LYS A 117 2.30 13.43 -19.05
CA LYS A 117 3.24 13.14 -17.96
C LYS A 117 3.03 11.76 -17.32
N HIS A 118 1.79 11.27 -17.28
CA HIS A 118 1.42 10.11 -16.46
C HIS A 118 0.68 9.02 -17.25
N GLY A 119 0.72 9.08 -18.58
CA GLY A 119 0.05 8.15 -19.47
C GLY A 119 -1.45 8.07 -19.17
N ASP A 120 -1.95 6.85 -19.03
CA ASP A 120 -3.36 6.63 -18.75
C ASP A 120 -3.77 7.12 -17.35
N GLY A 121 -2.84 7.35 -16.42
CA GLY A 121 -3.14 7.96 -15.11
C GLY A 121 -4.20 7.22 -14.27
N PHE A 122 -4.38 5.93 -14.54
CA PHE A 122 -5.28 5.03 -13.82
C PHE A 122 -4.47 4.08 -12.94
N VAL A 123 -5.05 3.74 -11.80
CA VAL A 123 -4.62 2.62 -10.96
C VAL A 123 -5.80 1.71 -10.71
N THR A 124 -5.53 0.42 -10.60
CA THR A 124 -6.49 -0.60 -10.20
C THR A 124 -6.25 -0.92 -8.73
N VAL A 125 -7.27 -0.67 -7.91
CA VAL A 125 -7.26 -0.94 -6.47
C VAL A 125 -7.90 -2.30 -6.24
N ILE A 126 -7.17 -3.20 -5.59
CA ILE A 126 -7.61 -4.57 -5.32
C ILE A 126 -7.77 -4.75 -3.83
N VAL A 127 -8.97 -5.07 -3.39
CA VAL A 127 -9.32 -5.23 -1.97
C VAL A 127 -9.89 -6.62 -1.71
N ASP A 128 -9.59 -7.17 -0.54
CA ASP A 128 -10.23 -8.35 0.00
C ASP A 128 -11.53 -7.95 0.69
N MET A 129 -12.62 -8.50 0.17
CA MET A 129 -13.99 -8.31 0.67
C MET A 129 -14.54 -9.57 1.32
N THR A 130 -13.69 -10.57 1.57
CA THR A 130 -14.09 -11.85 2.16
C THR A 130 -14.83 -11.68 3.48
N GLY A 131 -14.28 -10.88 4.40
CA GLY A 131 -14.95 -10.55 5.66
C GLY A 131 -16.14 -9.63 5.48
N HIS A 132 -16.03 -8.65 4.57
CA HIS A 132 -17.08 -7.67 4.29
C HIS A 132 -18.37 -8.32 3.78
N ARG A 133 -18.26 -9.40 2.99
CA ARG A 133 -19.39 -10.20 2.51
C ARG A 133 -20.27 -10.73 3.63
N HIS A 134 -19.67 -11.13 4.76
CA HIS A 134 -20.40 -11.71 5.90
C HIS A 134 -20.84 -10.65 6.90
N ASN A 135 -20.08 -9.56 7.02
CA ASN A 135 -20.37 -8.46 7.91
C ASN A 135 -19.97 -7.14 7.23
N SER A 136 -20.96 -6.36 6.82
CA SER A 136 -20.74 -5.07 6.15
C SER A 136 -20.03 -4.02 7.03
N ARG A 137 -19.93 -4.24 8.35
CA ARG A 137 -19.13 -3.40 9.25
C ARG A 137 -17.65 -3.76 9.25
N CYS A 138 -17.27 -4.94 8.76
CA CYS A 138 -15.86 -5.28 8.59
C CYS A 138 -15.30 -4.47 7.41
N PRO A 139 -14.24 -3.67 7.62
CA PRO A 139 -13.64 -2.93 6.52
C PRO A 139 -13.01 -3.90 5.51
N ALA A 140 -13.08 -3.53 4.22
CA ALA A 140 -12.31 -4.23 3.20
C ALA A 140 -10.81 -4.04 3.45
N ARG A 141 -10.02 -5.10 3.24
CA ARG A 141 -8.57 -5.08 3.42
C ARG A 141 -7.91 -4.81 2.08
N LEU A 142 -7.06 -3.78 1.99
CA LEU A 142 -6.30 -3.51 0.77
C LEU A 142 -5.31 -4.66 0.50
N LEU A 143 -5.34 -5.22 -0.71
CA LEU A 143 -4.38 -6.23 -1.16
C LEU A 143 -3.29 -5.62 -2.04
N ASP A 144 -3.67 -4.77 -2.99
CA ASP A 144 -2.70 -4.16 -3.91
C ASP A 144 -3.26 -2.89 -4.59
N VAL A 145 -2.36 -2.06 -5.11
CA VAL A 145 -2.67 -0.94 -6.00
C VAL A 145 -1.71 -1.01 -7.18
N VAL A 146 -2.22 -1.45 -8.32
CA VAL A 146 -1.41 -1.69 -9.53
C VAL A 146 -1.67 -0.63 -10.60
N PRO A 147 -0.67 -0.23 -11.39
CA PRO A 147 -0.86 0.72 -12.48
C PRO A 147 -1.68 0.10 -13.62
N GLY A 148 -2.50 0.92 -14.28
CA GLY A 148 -3.22 0.52 -15.49
C GLY A 148 -4.73 0.34 -15.29
N ARG A 149 -5.37 -0.15 -16.36
CA ARG A 149 -6.83 -0.34 -16.44
C ARG A 149 -7.25 -1.69 -15.89
N SER A 150 -8.40 -1.71 -15.25
CA SER A 150 -8.87 -2.77 -14.35
C SER A 150 -8.73 -4.20 -14.88
N ALA A 151 -9.26 -4.53 -16.05
CA ALA A 151 -9.32 -5.92 -16.52
C ALA A 151 -7.93 -6.50 -16.84
N ASN A 152 -7.13 -5.79 -17.63
CA ASN A 152 -5.76 -6.23 -17.97
C ASN A 152 -4.84 -6.20 -16.75
N ALA A 153 -4.94 -5.16 -15.92
CA ALA A 153 -4.13 -5.05 -14.72
C ALA A 153 -4.46 -6.17 -13.72
N LEU A 154 -5.74 -6.51 -13.54
CA LEU A 154 -6.18 -7.62 -12.72
C LEU A 154 -5.71 -8.97 -13.26
N ARG A 155 -5.80 -9.19 -14.58
CA ARG A 155 -5.31 -10.43 -15.22
C ARG A 155 -3.82 -10.65 -14.97
N SER A 156 -3.01 -9.62 -15.21
CA SER A 156 -1.56 -9.70 -14.95
C SER A 156 -1.27 -9.90 -13.46
N TRP A 157 -1.96 -9.15 -12.59
CA TRP A 157 -1.80 -9.27 -11.15
C TRP A 157 -2.12 -10.68 -10.62
N LEU A 158 -3.21 -11.31 -11.09
CA LEU A 158 -3.56 -12.68 -10.73
C LEU A 158 -2.54 -13.70 -11.25
N ALA A 159 -2.00 -13.49 -12.46
CA ALA A 159 -0.99 -14.36 -13.04
C ALA A 159 0.31 -14.38 -12.21
N ASP A 160 0.70 -13.22 -11.67
CA ASP A 160 1.92 -13.07 -10.87
C ASP A 160 1.86 -13.74 -9.47
N ARG A 161 0.67 -14.12 -8.98
CA ARG A 161 0.49 -14.72 -7.64
C ARG A 161 0.43 -16.26 -7.65
N GLY A 162 0.55 -16.86 -8.83
CA GLY A 162 0.59 -18.31 -9.01
C GLY A 162 -0.80 -18.97 -8.98
N GLU A 163 -0.83 -20.20 -9.47
CA GLU A 163 -2.07 -20.93 -9.70
C GLU A 163 -2.87 -21.20 -8.42
N LYS A 164 -2.20 -21.51 -7.31
CA LYS A 164 -2.86 -21.82 -6.03
C LYS A 164 -3.72 -20.65 -5.52
N PHE A 165 -3.17 -19.44 -5.50
CA PHE A 165 -3.90 -18.25 -5.05
C PHE A 165 -5.04 -17.93 -6.01
N ARG A 166 -4.76 -17.96 -7.32
CA ARG A 166 -5.76 -17.71 -8.37
C ARG A 166 -6.95 -18.67 -8.26
N ASN A 167 -6.71 -19.96 -8.00
CA ASN A 167 -7.76 -20.97 -7.84
C ASN A 167 -8.58 -20.78 -6.54
N GLN A 168 -8.08 -20.02 -5.57
CA GLN A 168 -8.80 -19.71 -4.33
C GLN A 168 -9.83 -18.59 -4.51
N ILE A 169 -9.64 -17.70 -5.49
CA ILE A 169 -10.56 -16.60 -5.77
C ILE A 169 -11.83 -17.15 -6.40
N ARG A 170 -12.98 -16.91 -5.75
CA ARG A 170 -14.30 -17.40 -6.19
C ARG A 170 -15.19 -16.30 -6.73
N ILE A 171 -15.06 -15.09 -6.18
CA ILE A 171 -15.92 -13.96 -6.52
C ILE A 171 -15.01 -12.75 -6.75
N VAL A 172 -15.23 -12.09 -7.89
CA VAL A 172 -14.63 -10.81 -8.23
C VAL A 172 -15.77 -9.82 -8.43
N SER A 173 -15.82 -8.78 -7.60
CA SER A 173 -16.76 -7.68 -7.78
C SER A 173 -16.03 -6.52 -8.46
N MET A 174 -16.60 -6.03 -9.54
CA MET A 174 -16.07 -4.91 -10.34
C MET A 174 -17.22 -3.92 -10.57
N ASP A 175 -16.93 -2.61 -10.57
CA ASP A 175 -17.91 -1.61 -10.97
C ASP A 175 -18.29 -1.79 -12.45
N GLY A 176 -19.56 -1.60 -12.81
CA GLY A 176 -20.19 -2.00 -14.08
C GLY A 176 -19.85 -1.13 -15.30
N PHE A 177 -18.59 -0.69 -15.46
CA PHE A 177 -18.18 0.03 -16.67
C PHE A 177 -18.16 -0.92 -17.90
N GLN A 178 -18.73 -0.51 -19.02
CA GLN A 178 -19.09 -1.33 -20.21
C GLN A 178 -17.99 -2.21 -20.87
N GLY A 179 -16.75 -2.22 -20.38
CA GLY A 179 -15.67 -3.10 -20.86
C GLY A 179 -15.72 -4.53 -20.30
N TYR A 180 -16.55 -4.83 -19.29
CA TYR A 180 -16.52 -6.13 -18.60
C TYR A 180 -17.30 -7.26 -19.27
N ALA A 181 -18.20 -6.97 -20.21
CA ALA A 181 -19.01 -8.01 -20.85
C ALA A 181 -18.18 -9.02 -21.67
N THR A 182 -17.03 -8.58 -22.20
CA THR A 182 -16.17 -9.42 -23.05
C THR A 182 -15.11 -10.19 -22.26
N ASP A 183 -14.82 -9.76 -21.03
CA ASP A 183 -13.73 -10.31 -20.20
C ASP A 183 -14.23 -11.15 -19.02
N SER A 184 -15.46 -10.93 -18.54
CA SER A 184 -16.14 -11.85 -17.61
C SER A 184 -16.40 -13.23 -18.24
N GLN A 185 -16.72 -13.27 -19.55
CA GLN A 185 -16.85 -14.51 -20.31
C GLN A 185 -15.57 -15.36 -20.35
N ARG A 186 -14.40 -14.77 -20.06
CA ARG A 186 -13.12 -15.49 -19.96
C ARG A 186 -12.72 -15.88 -18.53
N ILE A 187 -13.41 -15.34 -17.53
CA ILE A 187 -13.37 -15.87 -16.15
C ILE A 187 -14.38 -17.01 -16.03
N ASP A 188 -15.46 -17.01 -16.82
CA ASP A 188 -16.34 -18.17 -16.97
C ASP A 188 -15.61 -19.37 -17.60
N SER A 189 -14.56 -19.19 -18.40
CA SER A 189 -13.69 -20.30 -18.83
C SER A 189 -12.82 -20.86 -17.69
N PHE A 190 -12.61 -20.06 -16.64
CA PHE A 190 -11.87 -20.44 -15.44
C PHE A 190 -12.75 -21.22 -14.45
N CYS A 191 -14.03 -20.84 -14.32
CA CYS A 191 -15.01 -21.55 -13.48
C CYS A 191 -15.76 -22.69 -14.18
N SER A 192 -15.96 -22.67 -15.51
CA SER A 192 -16.76 -23.69 -16.22
C SER A 192 -16.08 -25.03 -16.44
N SER A 193 -14.81 -25.20 -16.06
CA SER A 193 -14.10 -26.47 -16.26
C SER A 193 -14.23 -27.46 -15.09
N ARG A 194 -14.88 -27.08 -13.96
CA ARG A 194 -15.10 -28.01 -12.85
C ARG A 194 -16.46 -27.83 -12.21
N ASP A 195 -17.28 -28.87 -12.43
CA ASP A 195 -18.49 -29.25 -11.71
C ASP A 195 -19.68 -28.30 -11.83
N GLY A 196 -20.62 -28.68 -12.71
CA GLY A 196 -21.87 -27.97 -12.99
C GLY A 196 -22.87 -28.00 -11.85
N SER A 197 -22.60 -27.29 -10.75
CA SER A 197 -23.57 -27.17 -9.65
C SER A 197 -23.51 -25.87 -8.83
N ILE A 198 -22.91 -24.78 -9.32
CA ILE A 198 -23.06 -23.47 -8.67
C ILE A 198 -23.19 -22.37 -9.73
N PRO A 199 -24.33 -21.65 -9.81
CA PRO A 199 -24.47 -20.55 -10.76
C PRO A 199 -23.56 -19.39 -10.33
N CYS A 200 -22.62 -19.00 -11.20
CA CYS A 200 -21.94 -17.70 -11.15
C CYS A 200 -22.99 -16.60 -11.33
N GLY A 201 -23.60 -16.16 -10.23
CA GLY A 201 -24.41 -14.95 -10.23
C GLY A 201 -23.50 -13.73 -10.28
N ALA A 202 -23.45 -13.05 -11.43
CA ALA A 202 -23.09 -11.65 -11.46
C ALA A 202 -24.16 -10.88 -10.66
N ALA A 203 -23.88 -10.61 -9.39
CA ALA A 203 -24.75 -9.75 -8.59
C ALA A 203 -24.47 -8.30 -8.99
N SER A 204 -25.28 -7.78 -9.91
CA SER A 204 -25.49 -6.35 -10.08
C SER A 204 -26.15 -5.81 -8.80
N TRP A 205 -25.50 -4.85 -8.15
CA TRP A 205 -26.17 -3.91 -7.25
C TRP A 205 -26.29 -2.58 -7.99
#